data_AF-A0A0L0VDV7-F1
#
_entry.id   AF-A0A0L0VDV7-F1
#
_cell.length_a   1.000
_cell.length_b   1.000
_cell.length_c   1.000
_cell.angle_alpha   90.00
_cell.angle_beta   90.00
_cell.angle_gamma   90.00
#
_symmetry.space_group_name_H-M   'P 1'
#
loop_
_entity.id
_entity.type
_entity.pdbx_description
1 polymer ?
#
loop_
_entity_poly.entity_id
_entity_poly.type
_entity_poly.pdbx_seq_one_letter_code
_entity_poly.pdbx_strand_id
1 'polypeptide(L)'
;MELVDNKAKLEKDQKGAKRKPQYISGSIKTAKQRKIDRVRAEDKMVHANKDEFVTPAYLEEQKELREAEQIEKLKAKQAPNKQAMSNFYQNTLEQDLKRNKATVKAVAAVAGASTSKKTPSGGISLGLSTTLSNVENQAVNPSQTSQLQSPQYNPEPEAVPSEAKLATKIGKKLGRNVDLDDEGRIVDHRQLLTGGLNLGPPKALGPHQQQQTKKKIGFALPISERRAQEQRDKEEAKSQNNLGEHDHDHDEGLSQAEKIELSRERQLLLLQQQLIDLDHKKRKAEEDSELENLKKVVKRNDQSKIDPLKQRALKCRQERQEEALTKDVQIQASSST
;
A
#
# COMPACT_ATOMS: atom_id res chain seq x y z
N MET A 1 27.68 -18.42 -39.76
CA MET A 1 26.76 -17.40 -39.18
C MET A 1 25.37 -17.47 -39.81
N GLU A 2 25.26 -17.59 -41.14
CA GLU A 2 23.98 -17.55 -41.88
C GLU A 2 22.90 -18.58 -41.47
N LEU A 3 23.29 -19.77 -41.00
CA LEU A 3 22.34 -20.81 -40.56
C LEU A 3 21.60 -20.44 -39.25
N VAL A 4 22.26 -19.68 -38.37
CA VAL A 4 21.68 -19.23 -37.10
C VAL A 4 20.66 -18.12 -37.35
N ASP A 5 20.97 -17.23 -38.29
CA ASP A 5 20.09 -16.13 -38.67
C ASP A 5 18.81 -16.63 -39.36
N ASN A 6 18.90 -17.69 -40.17
CA ASN A 6 17.73 -18.32 -40.79
C ASN A 6 16.83 -19.03 -39.78
N LYS A 7 17.40 -19.67 -38.76
CA LYS A 7 16.64 -20.28 -37.67
C LYS A 7 15.91 -19.22 -36.83
N ALA A 8 16.58 -18.11 -36.53
CA ALA A 8 15.98 -16.99 -35.82
C ALA A 8 14.85 -16.31 -36.62
N LYS A 9 14.97 -16.23 -37.95
CA LYS A 9 13.91 -15.74 -38.84
C LYS A 9 12.69 -16.68 -38.83
N LEU A 10 12.91 -17.98 -39.01
CA LEU A 10 11.84 -18.99 -38.94
C LEU A 10 11.09 -18.98 -37.61
N GLU A 11 11.80 -18.80 -36.49
CA GLU A 11 11.15 -18.69 -35.18
C GLU A 11 10.34 -17.39 -35.02
N LYS A 12 10.77 -16.27 -35.62
CA LYS A 12 10.00 -15.01 -35.62
C LYS A 12 8.73 -15.13 -36.45
N ASP A 13 8.80 -15.78 -37.60
CA ASP A 13 7.64 -16.01 -38.48
C ASP A 13 6.62 -16.95 -37.83
N GLN A 14 7.08 -18.03 -37.18
CA GLN A 14 6.21 -18.90 -36.40
C GLN A 14 5.59 -18.20 -35.18
N LYS A 15 6.31 -17.26 -34.54
CA LYS A 15 5.78 -16.43 -33.45
C LYS A 15 4.76 -15.41 -33.97
N GLY A 16 4.95 -14.87 -35.17
CA GLY A 16 4.00 -14.00 -35.86
C GLY A 16 2.69 -14.71 -36.19
N ALA A 17 2.76 -15.92 -36.74
CA ALA A 17 1.59 -16.75 -37.07
C ALA A 17 0.74 -17.12 -35.84
N LYS A 18 1.36 -17.29 -34.66
CA LYS A 18 0.67 -17.60 -33.39
C LYS A 18 0.17 -16.35 -32.66
N ARG A 19 0.56 -15.14 -33.08
CA ARG A 19 0.21 -13.88 -32.42
C ARG A 19 -1.22 -13.51 -32.78
N LYS A 20 -2.15 -13.67 -31.83
CA LYS A 20 -3.54 -13.24 -32.02
C LYS A 20 -3.59 -11.72 -32.27
N PRO A 21 -4.47 -11.24 -33.17
CA PRO A 21 -4.61 -9.81 -33.45
C PRO A 21 -4.89 -9.02 -32.16
N GLN A 22 -4.09 -7.98 -31.96
CA GLN A 22 -3.94 -7.25 -30.70
C GLN A 22 -5.24 -6.57 -30.23
N TYR A 23 -6.19 -6.35 -31.14
CA TYR A 23 -7.44 -5.63 -30.86
C TYR A 23 -8.71 -6.49 -30.95
N ILE A 24 -8.67 -7.61 -31.66
CA ILE A 24 -9.86 -8.47 -31.86
C ILE A 24 -9.99 -9.51 -30.74
N SER A 25 -8.87 -9.91 -30.12
CA SER A 25 -8.88 -10.90 -29.05
C SER A 25 -9.69 -10.45 -27.82
N GLY A 26 -9.69 -9.15 -27.51
CA GLY A 26 -10.52 -8.55 -26.46
C GLY A 26 -12.00 -8.69 -26.80
N SER A 27 -12.41 -8.27 -28.00
CA SER A 27 -13.80 -8.35 -28.47
C SER A 27 -14.33 -9.78 -28.49
N ILE A 28 -13.51 -10.75 -28.92
CA ILE A 28 -13.89 -12.19 -28.91
C ILE A 28 -14.05 -12.69 -27.47
N LYS A 29 -13.14 -12.34 -26.55
CA LYS A 29 -13.25 -12.72 -25.14
C LYS A 29 -14.50 -12.13 -24.49
N THR A 30 -14.78 -10.85 -24.72
CA THR A 30 -15.97 -10.18 -24.20
C THR A 30 -17.24 -10.76 -24.82
N ALA A 31 -17.25 -11.07 -26.12
CA ALA A 31 -18.39 -11.74 -26.76
C ALA A 31 -18.63 -13.14 -26.18
N LYS A 32 -17.58 -13.91 -25.88
CA LYS A 32 -17.69 -15.20 -25.20
C LYS A 32 -18.23 -15.04 -23.78
N GLN A 33 -17.74 -14.06 -23.03
CA GLN A 33 -18.21 -13.78 -21.68
C GLN A 33 -19.71 -13.42 -21.67
N ARG A 34 -20.16 -12.55 -22.58
CA ARG A 34 -21.59 -12.20 -22.71
C ARG A 34 -22.48 -13.41 -23.03
N LYS A 35 -21.98 -14.38 -23.80
CA LYS A 35 -22.71 -15.63 -24.06
C LYS A 35 -22.85 -16.48 -22.79
N ILE A 36 -21.77 -16.59 -22.01
CA ILE A 36 -21.76 -17.30 -20.72
C ILE A 36 -22.72 -16.62 -19.74
N ASP A 37 -22.67 -15.28 -19.66
CA ASP A 37 -23.53 -14.50 -18.75
C ASP A 37 -25.02 -14.62 -19.14
N ARG A 38 -25.32 -14.68 -20.44
CA ARG A 38 -26.67 -14.90 -20.95
C ARG A 38 -27.22 -16.26 -20.53
N VAL A 39 -26.46 -17.34 -20.74
CA VAL A 39 -26.87 -18.69 -20.33
C VAL A 39 -27.09 -18.74 -18.82
N ARG A 40 -26.16 -18.18 -18.03
CA ARG A 40 -26.29 -18.09 -16.57
C ARG A 40 -27.52 -17.29 -16.13
N ALA A 41 -27.90 -16.24 -16.88
CA ALA A 41 -29.09 -15.45 -16.60
C ALA A 41 -30.37 -16.22 -16.96
N GLU A 42 -30.39 -16.92 -18.10
CA GLU A 42 -31.49 -17.79 -18.50
C GLU A 42 -31.69 -18.91 -17.47
N ASP A 43 -30.63 -19.57 -17.01
CA ASP A 43 -30.71 -20.58 -15.95
C ASP A 43 -31.26 -19.99 -14.66
N LYS A 44 -30.73 -18.85 -14.17
CA LYS A 44 -31.25 -18.19 -12.96
C LYS A 44 -32.73 -17.80 -13.08
N MET A 45 -33.17 -17.38 -14.26
CA MET A 45 -34.57 -17.03 -14.53
C MET A 45 -35.48 -18.27 -14.59
N VAL A 46 -34.98 -19.41 -15.08
CA VAL A 46 -35.70 -20.69 -15.09
C VAL A 46 -35.84 -21.26 -13.66
N HIS A 47 -34.83 -21.07 -12.81
CA HIS A 47 -34.83 -21.50 -11.41
C HIS A 47 -35.65 -20.61 -10.47
N ALA A 48 -35.97 -19.37 -10.86
CA ALA A 48 -36.76 -18.46 -10.03
C ALA A 48 -38.25 -18.84 -9.91
N ASN A 49 -38.73 -19.85 -10.65
CA ASN A 49 -40.15 -20.23 -10.69
C ASN A 49 -40.42 -21.74 -10.50
N LYS A 50 -39.49 -22.55 -9.96
CA LYS A 50 -39.68 -24.02 -9.87
C LYS A 50 -38.98 -24.64 -8.66
N ASP A 51 -39.66 -24.63 -7.52
CA ASP A 51 -39.25 -25.35 -6.30
C ASP A 51 -39.71 -26.83 -6.25
N GLU A 52 -40.02 -27.46 -7.39
CA GLU A 52 -40.62 -28.81 -7.36
C GLU A 52 -39.80 -29.97 -7.95
N PHE A 53 -38.76 -29.76 -8.77
CA PHE A 53 -37.90 -30.88 -9.20
C PHE A 53 -36.47 -30.43 -9.51
N VAL A 54 -35.64 -30.26 -8.48
CA VAL A 54 -34.18 -30.17 -8.64
C VAL A 54 -33.65 -31.58 -8.86
N THR A 55 -33.39 -31.94 -10.11
CA THR A 55 -32.78 -33.22 -10.49
C THR A 55 -31.34 -33.31 -9.98
N PRO A 56 -30.85 -34.51 -9.58
CA PRO A 56 -29.50 -34.70 -9.04
C PRO A 56 -28.38 -34.15 -9.95
N ALA A 57 -28.60 -34.16 -11.27
CA ALA A 57 -27.69 -33.59 -12.26
C ALA A 57 -27.43 -32.07 -12.07
N TYR A 58 -28.43 -31.29 -11.62
CA TYR A 58 -28.27 -29.85 -11.40
C TYR A 58 -27.45 -29.55 -10.12
N LEU A 59 -27.57 -30.41 -9.11
CA LEU A 59 -26.76 -30.33 -7.90
C LEU A 59 -25.30 -30.68 -8.19
N GLU A 60 -25.05 -31.60 -9.11
CA GLU A 60 -23.71 -31.95 -9.61
C GLU A 60 -23.12 -30.79 -10.44
N GLU A 61 -23.90 -30.21 -11.35
CA GLU A 61 -23.47 -29.04 -12.14
C GLU A 61 -23.15 -27.82 -11.25
N GLN A 62 -23.90 -27.62 -10.16
CA GLN A 62 -23.58 -26.59 -9.16
C GLN A 62 -22.29 -26.87 -8.38
N LYS A 63 -21.98 -28.14 -8.11
CA LYS A 63 -20.73 -28.52 -7.42
C LYS A 63 -19.54 -28.32 -8.34
N GLU A 64 -19.67 -28.73 -9.60
CA GLU A 64 -18.64 -28.51 -10.61
C GLU A 64 -18.38 -27.01 -10.85
N LEU A 65 -19.43 -26.17 -10.86
CA LEU A 65 -19.27 -24.71 -10.94
C LEU A 65 -18.54 -24.15 -9.72
N ARG A 66 -18.84 -24.61 -8.50
CA ARG A 66 -18.09 -24.19 -7.28
C ARG A 66 -16.65 -24.65 -7.31
N GLU A 67 -16.37 -25.87 -7.74
CA GLU A 67 -15.02 -26.40 -7.84
C GLU A 67 -14.20 -25.65 -8.91
N ALA A 68 -14.81 -25.36 -10.06
CA ALA A 68 -14.19 -24.54 -11.10
C ALA A 68 -13.88 -23.11 -10.62
N GLU A 69 -14.80 -22.48 -9.88
CA GLU A 69 -14.56 -21.16 -9.27
C GLU A 69 -13.43 -21.20 -8.22
N GLN A 70 -13.34 -22.27 -7.42
CA GLN A 70 -12.26 -22.44 -6.45
C GLN A 70 -10.90 -22.64 -7.14
N ILE A 71 -10.85 -23.44 -8.20
CA ILE A 71 -9.63 -23.66 -9.00
C ILE A 71 -9.20 -22.36 -9.69
N GLU A 72 -10.13 -21.58 -10.25
CA GLU A 72 -9.82 -20.27 -10.85
C GLU A 72 -9.35 -19.28 -9.79
N LYS A 73 -9.95 -19.28 -8.59
CA LYS A 73 -9.55 -18.41 -7.47
C LYS A 73 -8.16 -18.76 -6.93
N LEU A 74 -7.82 -20.05 -6.83
CA LEU A 74 -6.48 -20.49 -6.47
C LEU A 74 -5.46 -20.11 -7.55
N LYS A 75 -5.83 -20.25 -8.83
CA LYS A 75 -5.00 -19.84 -9.96
C LYS A 75 -4.82 -18.32 -10.04
N ALA A 76 -5.84 -17.54 -9.70
CA ALA A 76 -5.78 -16.08 -9.64
C ALA A 76 -4.92 -15.59 -8.46
N LYS A 77 -4.94 -16.30 -7.34
CA LYS A 77 -4.01 -16.06 -6.21
C LYS A 77 -2.57 -16.43 -6.53
N GLN A 78 -2.35 -17.43 -7.38
CA GLN A 78 -1.02 -17.83 -7.88
C GLN A 78 -0.54 -17.02 -9.09
N ALA A 79 -1.43 -16.24 -9.74
CA ALA A 79 -1.01 -15.35 -10.79
C ALA A 79 -0.11 -14.25 -10.18
N PRO A 80 1.04 -13.93 -10.80
CA PRO A 80 1.92 -12.89 -10.29
C PRO A 80 1.14 -11.57 -10.27
N ASN A 81 0.93 -11.06 -9.05
CA ASN A 81 0.22 -9.81 -8.80
C ASN A 81 0.89 -8.66 -9.60
N LYS A 82 0.11 -7.63 -9.96
CA LYS A 82 0.54 -6.42 -10.71
C LYS A 82 1.47 -5.51 -9.89
N GLN A 83 2.35 -6.07 -9.08
CA GLN A 83 3.28 -5.38 -8.20
C GLN A 83 4.70 -5.51 -8.76
N ALA A 84 4.88 -5.05 -10.00
CA ALA A 84 6.17 -5.10 -10.70
C ALA A 84 7.30 -4.44 -9.88
N MET A 85 6.97 -3.39 -9.11
CA MET A 85 7.92 -2.72 -8.22
C MET A 85 8.25 -3.52 -6.96
N SER A 86 7.28 -4.22 -6.35
CA SER A 86 7.54 -5.01 -5.14
C SER A 86 8.47 -6.19 -5.44
N ASN A 87 8.28 -6.85 -6.57
CA ASN A 87 9.16 -7.94 -7.01
C ASN A 87 10.57 -7.44 -7.35
N PHE A 88 10.71 -6.22 -7.89
CA PHE A 88 12.02 -5.62 -8.14
C PHE A 88 12.78 -5.34 -6.84
N TYR A 89 12.11 -4.81 -5.81
CA TYR A 89 12.72 -4.58 -4.49
C TYR A 89 13.07 -5.88 -3.79
N GLN A 90 12.20 -6.90 -3.84
CA GLN A 90 12.50 -8.23 -3.31
C GLN A 90 13.73 -8.85 -3.98
N ASN A 91 13.81 -8.80 -5.31
CA ASN A 91 14.95 -9.31 -6.05
C ASN A 91 16.25 -8.55 -5.75
N THR A 92 16.18 -7.22 -5.59
CA THR A 92 17.35 -6.39 -5.24
C THR A 92 17.84 -6.73 -3.83
N LEU A 93 16.94 -6.82 -2.84
CA LEU A 93 17.28 -7.22 -1.48
C LEU A 93 17.87 -8.63 -1.42
N GLU A 94 17.31 -9.58 -2.18
CA GLU A 94 17.87 -10.93 -2.26
C GLU A 94 19.28 -10.95 -2.87
N GLN A 95 19.57 -10.10 -3.85
CA GLN A 95 20.91 -9.98 -4.41
C GLN A 95 21.89 -9.40 -3.40
N ASP A 96 21.49 -8.39 -2.63
CA ASP A 96 22.34 -7.79 -1.61
C ASP A 96 22.61 -8.75 -0.44
N LEU A 97 21.60 -9.51 -0.02
CA LEU A 97 21.77 -10.59 0.95
C LEU A 97 22.73 -11.67 0.44
N LYS A 98 22.66 -12.04 -0.85
CA LYS A 98 23.61 -13.00 -1.45
C LYS A 98 25.04 -12.45 -1.47
N ARG A 99 25.23 -11.17 -1.82
CA ARG A 99 26.54 -10.50 -1.80
C ARG A 99 27.11 -10.50 -0.38
N ASN A 100 26.34 -10.06 0.61
CA ASN A 100 26.76 -10.02 2.01
C ASN A 100 27.06 -11.42 2.58
N LYS A 101 26.26 -12.42 2.23
CA LYS A 101 26.54 -13.81 2.64
C LYS A 101 27.85 -14.32 2.03
N ALA A 102 28.13 -13.98 0.77
CA ALA A 102 29.36 -14.36 0.10
C ALA A 102 30.58 -13.66 0.69
N THR A 103 30.49 -12.36 1.02
CA THR A 103 31.58 -11.61 1.65
C THR A 103 31.86 -12.14 3.05
N VAL A 104 30.84 -12.37 3.88
CA VAL A 104 31.01 -12.98 5.21
C VAL A 104 31.63 -14.37 5.09
N LYS A 105 31.19 -15.20 4.14
CA LYS A 105 31.78 -16.51 3.90
C LYS A 105 33.24 -16.43 3.47
N ALA A 106 33.59 -15.46 2.61
CA ALA A 106 34.97 -15.24 2.17
C ALA A 106 35.86 -14.76 3.33
N VAL A 107 35.38 -13.80 4.13
CA VAL A 107 36.10 -13.31 5.32
C VAL A 107 36.26 -14.45 6.34
N ALA A 108 35.22 -15.25 6.58
CA ALA A 108 35.30 -16.42 7.44
C ALA A 108 36.27 -17.49 6.90
N ALA A 109 36.35 -17.67 5.57
CA ALA A 109 37.32 -18.58 4.96
C ALA A 109 38.77 -18.06 5.05
N VAL A 110 38.98 -16.75 4.93
CA VAL A 110 40.29 -16.10 5.11
C VAL A 110 40.73 -16.14 6.57
N ALA A 111 39.81 -15.88 7.50
CA ALA A 111 40.03 -16.02 8.94
C ALA A 111 40.23 -17.48 9.36
N GLY A 112 39.58 -18.43 8.68
CA GLY A 112 39.82 -19.86 8.87
C GLY A 112 41.18 -20.31 8.33
N ALA A 113 41.58 -19.83 7.16
CA ALA A 113 42.86 -20.17 6.53
C ALA A 113 44.08 -19.60 7.30
N SER A 114 43.93 -18.46 7.98
CA SER A 114 45.00 -17.85 8.79
C SER A 114 45.29 -18.58 10.12
N THR A 115 44.50 -19.58 10.50
CA THR A 115 44.72 -20.37 11.74
C THR A 115 45.66 -21.58 11.58
N SER A 116 46.25 -21.80 10.39
CA SER A 116 47.13 -22.96 10.13
C SER A 116 48.64 -22.67 10.13
N LYS A 117 49.09 -21.47 10.53
CA LYS A 117 50.52 -21.18 10.76
C LYS A 117 50.75 -20.65 12.18
N LYS A 118 51.18 -21.54 13.08
CA LYS A 118 51.75 -21.20 14.39
C LYS A 118 53.20 -20.71 14.25
N THR A 119 53.47 -19.48 14.69
CA THR A 119 54.59 -19.15 15.59
C THR A 119 54.18 -17.92 16.44
N PRO A 120 54.44 -17.89 17.76
CA PRO A 120 53.91 -16.87 18.66
C PRO A 120 54.97 -15.80 19.01
N SER A 121 54.64 -14.52 18.92
CA SER A 121 55.14 -13.45 19.81
C SER A 121 54.76 -12.06 19.29
N GLY A 122 54.29 -11.20 20.20
CA GLY A 122 54.34 -9.75 20.03
C GLY A 122 52.98 -9.10 19.76
N GLY A 123 52.40 -8.52 20.81
CA GLY A 123 51.16 -7.76 20.74
C GLY A 123 51.26 -6.59 19.76
N ILE A 124 50.22 -6.46 18.94
CA ILE A 124 50.03 -5.31 18.05
C ILE A 124 49.11 -4.30 18.74
N SER A 125 49.73 -3.27 19.29
CA SER A 125 49.06 -2.03 19.69
C SER A 125 48.46 -1.36 18.46
N LEU A 126 47.15 -1.11 18.48
CA LEU A 126 46.42 -0.29 17.51
C LEU A 126 46.88 1.16 17.61
N GLY A 127 47.91 1.54 16.83
CA GLY A 127 48.36 2.92 16.68
C GLY A 127 47.47 3.69 15.72
N LEU A 128 46.53 4.46 16.26
CA LEU A 128 45.64 5.34 15.47
C LEU A 128 45.76 6.83 15.86
N SER A 129 46.99 7.29 16.11
CA SER A 129 47.26 8.70 16.31
C SER A 129 48.61 9.03 15.69
N THR A 130 48.61 9.87 14.65
CA THR A 130 49.61 10.91 14.32
C THR A 130 49.60 11.17 12.81
N THR A 131 48.62 11.94 12.31
CA THR A 131 48.76 12.67 11.04
C THR A 131 47.89 13.93 11.04
N LEU A 132 48.21 14.89 11.92
CA LEU A 132 47.74 16.28 11.81
C LEU A 132 48.84 17.23 12.26
N SER A 133 49.89 17.36 11.45
CA SER A 133 50.77 18.53 11.42
C SER A 133 51.92 18.29 10.44
N ASN A 134 51.76 18.73 9.19
CA ASN A 134 52.87 19.31 8.43
C ASN A 134 52.34 20.01 7.18
N VAL A 135 52.03 21.29 7.34
CA VAL A 135 51.90 22.26 6.25
C VAL A 135 53.07 23.21 6.41
N GLU A 136 54.04 23.17 5.50
CA GLU A 136 54.59 24.34 4.81
C GLU A 136 55.80 24.01 3.90
N ASN A 137 55.65 24.45 2.65
CA ASN A 137 56.66 25.05 1.76
C ASN A 137 57.87 24.23 1.28
N GLN A 138 57.86 23.80 0.00
CA GLN A 138 58.59 24.48 -1.09
C GLN A 138 58.45 23.75 -2.44
N ALA A 139 58.70 24.50 -3.51
CA ALA A 139 58.20 24.30 -4.88
C ALA A 139 59.28 23.88 -5.91
N VAL A 140 58.80 23.60 -7.14
CA VAL A 140 59.46 23.71 -8.47
C VAL A 140 60.05 22.45 -9.15
N ASN A 141 59.23 21.82 -10.03
CA ASN A 141 59.41 21.44 -11.47
C ASN A 141 60.58 20.49 -11.94
N PRO A 142 60.54 19.91 -13.19
CA PRO A 142 59.97 18.59 -13.52
C PRO A 142 60.95 17.70 -14.37
N SER A 143 60.47 16.58 -14.92
CA SER A 143 61.16 15.62 -15.84
C SER A 143 62.00 14.55 -15.11
N GLN A 144 61.92 13.23 -15.33
CA GLN A 144 61.69 12.44 -16.55
C GLN A 144 61.07 11.06 -16.26
N THR A 145 60.22 10.64 -17.20
CA THR A 145 59.89 9.28 -17.69
C THR A 145 60.52 8.02 -17.07
N SER A 146 59.65 7.04 -16.77
CA SER A 146 59.73 5.69 -17.36
C SER A 146 58.36 5.02 -17.35
N GLN A 147 57.94 4.59 -18.53
CA GLN A 147 56.69 3.91 -18.83
C GLN A 147 56.76 2.44 -18.40
N LEU A 148 55.63 1.88 -17.95
CA LEU A 148 55.20 0.54 -18.32
C LEU A 148 53.67 0.47 -18.22
N GLN A 149 53.04 0.22 -19.36
CA GLN A 149 51.60 0.27 -19.58
C GLN A 149 50.96 -1.10 -19.25
N SER A 150 49.87 -1.10 -18.49
CA SER A 150 48.87 -2.18 -18.51
C SER A 150 47.47 -1.55 -18.37
N PRO A 151 46.44 -2.07 -19.08
CA PRO A 151 45.20 -1.33 -19.31
C PRO A 151 44.28 -1.41 -18.10
N GLN A 152 44.37 -0.42 -17.21
CA GLN A 152 43.40 -0.23 -16.12
C GLN A 152 42.21 0.57 -16.66
N TYR A 153 41.09 -0.14 -16.86
CA TYR A 153 39.77 0.45 -16.86
C TYR A 153 39.54 1.11 -15.49
N ASN A 154 39.65 2.43 -15.44
CA ASN A 154 39.37 3.24 -14.28
C ASN A 154 37.92 3.72 -14.39
N PRO A 155 36.93 3.13 -13.67
CA PRO A 155 35.70 3.86 -13.46
C PRO A 155 36.06 5.02 -12.51
N GLU A 156 36.14 6.23 -13.05
CA GLU A 156 36.08 7.42 -12.20
C GLU A 156 34.89 7.24 -11.25
N PRO A 157 35.08 7.30 -9.91
CA PRO A 157 33.94 7.49 -9.06
C PRO A 157 33.40 8.87 -9.44
N GLU A 158 32.23 8.93 -10.06
CA GLU A 158 31.48 10.18 -10.13
C GLU A 158 31.46 10.71 -8.71
N ALA A 159 32.24 11.77 -8.46
CA ALA A 159 32.40 12.33 -7.15
C ALA A 159 31.01 12.76 -6.72
N VAL A 160 30.39 11.96 -5.85
CA VAL A 160 29.04 12.20 -5.34
C VAL A 160 29.07 13.64 -4.85
N PRO A 161 28.34 14.55 -5.52
CA PRO A 161 28.44 15.95 -5.18
C PRO A 161 28.04 16.07 -3.72
N SER A 162 28.96 16.59 -2.90
CA SER A 162 28.71 16.88 -1.49
C SER A 162 27.34 17.54 -1.35
N GLU A 163 26.60 17.16 -0.31
CA GLU A 163 25.20 17.54 -0.10
C GLU A 163 24.97 19.06 -0.23
N ALA A 164 25.97 19.88 0.12
CA ALA A 164 25.94 21.34 -0.07
C ALA A 164 25.87 21.77 -1.55
N LYS A 165 26.56 21.04 -2.45
CA LYS A 165 26.49 21.25 -3.89
C LYS A 165 25.14 20.81 -4.47
N LEU A 166 24.48 19.83 -3.85
CA LEU A 166 23.13 19.40 -4.24
C LEU A 166 22.08 20.43 -3.83
N ALA A 167 22.16 20.96 -2.60
CA ALA A 167 21.25 22.01 -2.12
C ALA A 167 21.27 23.24 -3.03
N THR A 168 22.47 23.75 -3.36
CA THR A 168 22.63 24.91 -4.25
C THR A 168 22.13 24.64 -5.69
N LYS A 169 22.30 23.42 -6.21
CA LYS A 169 21.80 23.03 -7.54
C LYS A 169 20.28 22.94 -7.58
N ILE A 170 19.66 22.43 -6.52
CA ILE A 170 18.19 22.35 -6.38
C ILE A 170 17.59 23.75 -6.26
N GLY A 171 18.19 24.61 -5.43
CA GLY A 171 17.76 26.01 -5.27
C GLY A 171 17.81 26.78 -6.59
N LYS A 172 18.92 26.68 -7.35
CA LYS A 172 19.05 27.31 -8.68
C LYS A 172 18.03 26.78 -9.69
N LYS A 173 17.75 25.47 -9.67
CA LYS A 173 16.80 24.85 -10.61
C LYS A 173 15.35 25.25 -10.34
N LEU A 174 14.99 25.43 -9.07
CA LEU A 174 13.62 25.76 -8.65
C LEU A 174 13.40 27.27 -8.45
N GLY A 175 14.47 28.07 -8.44
CA GLY A 175 14.41 29.50 -8.13
C GLY A 175 14.05 29.77 -6.67
N ARG A 176 14.46 28.91 -5.75
CA ARG A 176 14.10 28.97 -4.31
C ARG A 176 15.36 28.99 -3.44
N ASN A 177 15.26 29.63 -2.27
CA ASN A 177 16.34 29.66 -1.28
C ASN A 177 16.28 28.39 -0.43
N VAL A 178 17.33 27.57 -0.51
CA VAL A 178 17.39 26.23 0.05
C VAL A 178 18.74 26.05 0.72
N ASP A 179 18.73 25.66 1.99
CA ASP A 179 19.92 25.45 2.83
C ASP A 179 19.99 24.00 3.34
N LEU A 180 21.06 23.68 4.06
CA LEU A 180 21.23 22.41 4.78
C LEU A 180 21.01 22.64 6.27
N ASP A 181 20.17 21.81 6.89
CA ASP A 181 19.98 21.77 8.35
C ASP A 181 21.11 20.97 9.03
N ASP A 182 21.18 21.03 10.38
CA ASP A 182 22.18 20.32 11.20
C ASP A 182 22.18 18.79 11.02
N GLU A 183 21.06 18.24 10.54
CA GLU A 183 20.90 16.81 10.23
C GLU A 183 21.28 16.48 8.77
N GLY A 184 21.88 17.41 8.02
CA GLY A 184 22.28 17.25 6.62
C GLY A 184 21.11 17.25 5.61
N ARG A 185 19.91 17.64 6.04
CA ARG A 185 18.71 17.65 5.19
C ARG A 185 18.58 18.96 4.43
N ILE A 186 18.15 18.87 3.17
CA ILE A 186 17.92 20.03 2.30
C ILE A 186 16.56 20.65 2.62
N VAL A 187 16.54 21.87 3.16
CA VAL A 187 15.32 22.57 3.60
C VAL A 187 15.16 23.92 2.92
N ASP A 188 13.94 24.20 2.43
CA ASP A 188 13.56 25.46 1.81
C ASP A 188 13.27 26.50 2.89
N HIS A 189 13.84 27.70 2.77
CA HIS A 189 13.64 28.81 3.71
C HIS A 189 12.18 29.13 3.93
N ARG A 190 11.33 28.93 2.91
CA ARG A 190 9.89 29.18 3.08
C ARG A 190 9.27 28.17 4.04
N GLN A 191 9.71 26.92 4.06
CA GLN A 191 9.19 25.92 5.01
C GLN A 191 9.61 26.27 6.44
N LEU A 192 10.83 26.75 6.61
CA LEU A 192 11.34 27.26 7.89
C LEU A 192 10.55 28.49 8.38
N LEU A 193 10.24 29.42 7.47
CA LEU A 193 9.46 30.63 7.78
C LEU A 193 7.95 30.38 7.92
N THR A 194 7.41 29.35 7.24
CA THR A 194 5.98 28.97 7.32
C THR A 194 5.65 28.32 8.66
N GLY A 195 6.62 27.67 9.30
CA GLY A 195 6.49 27.17 10.68
C GLY A 195 6.25 28.27 11.72
N GLY A 196 6.37 29.54 11.32
CA GLY A 196 6.22 30.69 12.20
C GLY A 196 7.45 30.84 13.09
N LEU A 197 8.07 32.01 13.04
CA LEU A 197 8.96 32.42 14.12
C LEU A 197 8.15 32.32 15.42
N ASN A 198 8.61 31.54 16.41
CA ASN A 198 7.96 31.35 17.71
C ASN A 198 7.95 32.67 18.52
N LEU A 199 7.25 33.68 18.02
CA LEU A 199 6.98 34.95 18.71
C LEU A 199 5.75 34.77 19.60
N GLY A 200 5.91 33.98 20.66
CA GLY A 200 4.93 33.88 21.75
C GLY A 200 3.58 33.25 21.38
N PRO A 201 2.72 32.99 22.40
CA PRO A 201 1.46 32.30 22.20
C PRO A 201 0.46 33.16 21.40
N PRO A 202 -0.24 32.60 20.40
CA PRO A 202 -1.15 33.37 19.54
C PRO A 202 -2.42 33.80 20.29
N LYS A 203 -2.69 35.11 20.29
CA LYS A 203 -4.01 35.66 20.65
C LYS A 203 -4.96 35.49 19.46
N ALA A 204 -6.09 34.82 19.72
CA ALA A 204 -7.16 34.63 18.74
C ALA A 204 -7.95 35.93 18.52
N LEU A 205 -8.17 36.31 17.25
CA LEU A 205 -9.23 37.21 16.76
C LEU A 205 -9.44 36.95 15.25
N GLY A 206 -10.68 36.61 14.84
CA GLY A 206 -11.12 36.43 13.43
C GLY A 206 -11.63 37.74 12.80
N PRO A 207 -12.50 37.76 11.74
CA PRO A 207 -13.17 36.66 11.01
C PRO A 207 -13.21 36.77 9.44
N HIS A 208 -13.89 35.79 8.80
CA HIS A 208 -14.29 35.61 7.36
C HIS A 208 -13.29 34.84 6.46
N GLN A 209 -13.63 33.75 5.74
CA GLN A 209 -14.91 33.21 5.25
C GLN A 209 -14.83 31.67 5.03
N GLN A 210 -15.98 31.00 5.25
CA GLN A 210 -16.49 29.81 4.51
C GLN A 210 -15.91 28.40 4.76
N GLN A 211 -16.57 27.60 5.62
CA GLN A 211 -17.50 26.50 5.23
C GLN A 211 -17.73 25.49 6.38
N GLN A 212 -18.83 25.76 7.10
CA GLN A 212 -19.77 24.86 7.76
C GLN A 212 -19.34 23.38 8.00
N THR A 213 -18.75 23.12 9.16
CA THR A 213 -19.04 21.88 9.90
C THR A 213 -19.68 22.24 11.23
N LYS A 214 -20.87 21.69 11.45
CA LYS A 214 -21.73 21.95 12.62
C LYS A 214 -21.04 21.45 13.89
N LYS A 215 -20.29 22.31 14.58
CA LYS A 215 -19.93 22.08 15.99
C LYS A 215 -21.13 22.50 16.84
N LYS A 216 -21.85 21.49 17.36
CA LYS A 216 -22.83 21.68 18.44
C LYS A 216 -22.07 22.13 19.69
N ILE A 217 -22.24 23.40 20.03
CA ILE A 217 -21.87 23.95 21.33
C ILE A 217 -23.05 23.68 22.28
N GLY A 218 -22.75 23.11 23.45
CA GLY A 218 -23.51 23.37 24.68
C GLY A 218 -24.92 22.79 24.79
N PHE A 219 -25.07 21.47 24.73
CA PHE A 219 -26.18 20.83 25.45
C PHE A 219 -25.58 19.89 26.48
N ALA A 220 -25.83 20.18 27.76
CA ALA A 220 -25.35 19.39 28.88
C ALA A 220 -25.69 17.91 28.66
N LEU A 221 -24.69 17.04 28.82
CA LEU A 221 -24.90 15.59 28.87
C LEU A 221 -26.01 15.29 29.88
N PRO A 222 -26.95 14.35 29.57
CA PRO A 222 -27.99 13.94 30.50
C PRO A 222 -27.38 13.47 31.82
N ILE A 223 -28.07 13.71 32.94
CA ILE A 223 -27.56 13.49 34.30
C ILE A 223 -27.04 12.05 34.51
N SER A 224 -27.64 11.07 33.85
CA SER A 224 -27.20 9.67 33.85
C SER A 224 -25.81 9.48 33.25
N GLU A 225 -25.52 10.16 32.15
CA GLU A 225 -24.26 10.06 31.42
C GLU A 225 -23.13 10.81 32.12
N ARG A 226 -23.44 11.94 32.78
CA ARG A 226 -22.50 12.65 33.65
C ARG A 226 -22.03 11.78 34.82
N ARG A 227 -22.96 11.07 35.48
CA ARG A 227 -22.63 10.21 36.64
C ARG A 227 -21.78 9.01 36.22
N ALA A 228 -22.08 8.41 35.08
CA ALA A 228 -21.28 7.33 34.51
C ALA A 228 -19.88 7.80 34.09
N GLN A 229 -19.77 9.04 33.59
CA GLN A 229 -18.49 9.63 33.22
C GLN A 229 -17.66 10.01 34.45
N GLU A 230 -18.26 10.59 35.48
CA GLU A 230 -17.57 10.89 36.74
C GLU A 230 -17.12 9.60 37.47
N GLN A 231 -17.88 8.50 37.35
CA GLN A 231 -17.45 7.19 37.85
C GLN A 231 -16.25 6.65 37.08
N ARG A 232 -16.27 6.73 35.74
CA ARG A 232 -15.13 6.34 34.88
C ARG A 232 -13.90 7.21 35.15
N ASP A 233 -14.07 8.52 35.29
CA ASP A 233 -12.97 9.45 35.57
C ASP A 233 -12.40 9.21 36.99
N LYS A 234 -13.25 8.84 37.97
CA LYS A 234 -12.80 8.43 39.31
C LYS A 234 -12.10 7.06 39.29
N GLU A 235 -12.54 6.13 38.46
CA GLU A 235 -11.88 4.83 38.28
C GLU A 235 -10.55 4.98 37.54
N GLU A 236 -10.48 5.83 36.52
CA GLU A 236 -9.24 6.20 35.83
C GLU A 236 -8.29 6.92 36.78
N ALA A 237 -8.76 7.90 37.56
CA ALA A 237 -7.92 8.56 38.56
C ALA A 237 -7.45 7.60 39.66
N LYS A 238 -8.27 6.64 40.09
CA LYS A 238 -7.85 5.57 41.01
C LYS A 238 -6.85 4.61 40.37
N SER A 239 -6.99 4.31 39.08
CA SER A 239 -6.04 3.47 38.34
C SER A 239 -4.70 4.17 38.13
N GLN A 240 -4.71 5.48 37.90
CA GLN A 240 -3.50 6.31 37.77
C GLN A 240 -2.80 6.49 39.12
N ASN A 241 -3.56 6.64 40.22
CA ASN A 241 -2.97 6.69 41.56
C ASN A 241 -2.42 5.32 42.01
N ASN A 242 -2.97 4.19 41.55
CA ASN A 242 -2.41 2.85 41.79
C ASN A 242 -1.22 2.49 40.88
N LEU A 243 -0.93 3.29 39.85
CA LEU A 243 0.25 3.15 38.99
C LEU A 243 1.39 4.11 39.37
N GLY A 244 1.19 4.95 40.40
CA GLY A 244 2.15 5.96 40.85
C GLY A 244 2.85 5.66 42.17
N GLU A 245 2.57 4.53 42.82
CA GLU A 245 3.07 4.20 44.16
C GLU A 245 3.98 2.94 44.18
N HIS A 246 4.85 2.81 43.16
CA HIS A 246 5.91 1.78 43.18
C HIS A 246 7.22 2.16 42.46
N ASP A 247 7.50 3.45 42.23
CA ASP A 247 8.65 3.86 41.40
C ASP A 247 9.76 4.60 42.18
N HIS A 248 10.05 4.21 43.43
CA HIS A 248 11.16 4.82 44.20
C HIS A 248 12.25 3.91 44.76
N ASP A 249 12.19 2.58 44.65
CA ASP A 249 13.18 1.73 45.35
C ASP A 249 13.82 0.59 44.53
N HIS A 250 13.85 0.68 43.19
CA HIS A 250 14.52 -0.35 42.34
C HIS A 250 15.62 0.16 41.40
N ASP A 251 16.08 1.41 41.54
CA ASP A 251 17.09 1.98 40.62
C ASP A 251 18.56 1.75 41.04
N GLU A 252 18.80 0.80 41.96
CA GLU A 252 20.14 0.41 42.40
C GLU A 252 20.47 -1.01 41.91
N GLY A 253 20.67 -1.18 40.59
CA GLY A 253 21.18 -2.46 40.06
C GLY A 253 21.11 -2.68 38.54
N LEU A 254 20.26 -1.95 37.81
CA LEU A 254 20.12 -2.16 36.36
C LEU A 254 21.31 -1.57 35.61
N SER A 255 22.04 -2.44 34.90
CA SER A 255 23.22 -2.05 34.11
C SER A 255 22.85 -0.98 33.08
N GLN A 256 23.81 -0.13 32.70
CA GLN A 256 23.61 0.91 31.68
C GLN A 256 23.04 0.34 30.36
N ALA A 257 23.35 -0.92 30.06
CA ALA A 257 22.79 -1.66 28.92
C ALA A 257 21.27 -1.91 29.05
N GLU A 258 20.81 -2.26 30.24
CA GLU A 258 19.41 -2.59 30.52
C GLU A 258 18.52 -1.34 30.48
N LYS A 259 19.05 -0.18 30.92
CA LYS A 259 18.38 1.11 30.75
C LYS A 259 18.20 1.50 29.28
N ILE A 260 19.17 1.17 28.42
CA ILE A 260 19.09 1.41 26.97
C ILE A 260 18.08 0.46 26.33
N GLU A 261 18.06 -0.81 26.73
CA GLU A 261 17.07 -1.79 26.26
C GLU A 261 15.65 -1.36 26.64
N LEU A 262 15.42 -0.99 27.89
CA LEU A 262 14.10 -0.55 28.38
C LEU A 262 13.64 0.75 27.69
N SER A 263 14.56 1.65 27.35
CA SER A 263 14.26 2.82 26.52
C SER A 263 13.85 2.44 25.09
N ARG A 264 14.57 1.49 24.47
CA ARG A 264 14.23 0.97 23.13
C ARG A 264 12.91 0.22 23.12
N GLU A 265 12.61 -0.55 24.17
CA GLU A 265 11.33 -1.23 24.33
C GLU A 265 10.17 -0.25 24.43
N ARG A 266 10.32 0.84 25.20
CA ARG A 266 9.32 1.92 25.26
C ARG A 266 9.10 2.57 23.88
N GLN A 267 10.17 2.80 23.12
CA GLN A 267 10.07 3.34 21.76
C GLN A 267 9.39 2.34 20.80
N LEU A 268 9.70 1.04 20.91
CA LEU A 268 9.06 -0.01 20.12
C LEU A 268 7.56 -0.13 20.43
N LEU A 269 7.18 -0.06 21.70
CA LEU A 269 5.78 -0.11 22.14
C LEU A 269 4.98 1.08 21.59
N LEU A 270 5.55 2.29 21.66
CA LEU A 270 4.93 3.49 21.09
C LEU A 270 4.74 3.36 19.58
N LEU A 271 5.75 2.85 18.87
CA LEU A 271 5.66 2.61 17.42
C LEU A 271 4.60 1.55 17.09
N GLN A 272 4.53 0.47 17.88
CA GLN A 272 3.52 -0.57 17.74
C GLN A 272 2.11 0.01 17.92
N GLN A 273 1.90 0.85 18.93
CA GLN A 273 0.63 1.51 19.18
C GLN A 273 0.24 2.45 18.02
N GLN A 274 1.18 3.22 17.50
CA GLN A 274 0.96 4.06 16.31
C GLN A 274 0.53 3.22 15.10
N LEU A 275 1.13 2.04 14.90
CA LEU A 275 0.77 1.14 13.80
C LEU A 275 -0.67 0.60 13.96
N ILE A 276 -1.02 0.16 15.17
CA ILE A 276 -2.36 -0.31 15.52
C ILE A 276 -3.40 0.80 15.27
N ASP A 277 -3.11 2.04 15.69
CA ASP A 277 -4.00 3.18 15.47
C ASP A 277 -4.19 3.50 13.99
N LEU A 278 -3.13 3.39 13.17
CA LEU A 278 -3.23 3.56 11.72
C LEU A 278 -4.09 2.48 11.07
N ASP A 279 -3.94 1.21 11.50
CA ASP A 279 -4.76 0.11 11.02
C ASP A 279 -6.24 0.30 11.40
N HIS A 280 -6.53 0.74 12.62
CA HIS A 280 -7.90 1.07 13.03
C HIS A 280 -8.48 2.25 12.26
N LYS A 281 -7.69 3.31 12.01
CA LYS A 281 -8.13 4.44 11.17
C LYS A 281 -8.43 3.99 9.75
N LYS A 282 -7.60 3.10 9.19
CA LYS A 282 -7.81 2.54 7.85
C LYS A 282 -9.08 1.70 7.78
N ARG A 283 -9.32 0.80 8.75
CA ARG A 283 -10.55 0.01 8.84
C ARG A 283 -11.80 0.90 8.95
N LYS A 284 -11.79 1.89 9.83
CA LYS A 284 -12.89 2.85 9.98
C LYS A 284 -13.18 3.60 8.68
N ALA A 285 -12.14 4.05 7.96
CA ALA A 285 -12.32 4.73 6.68
C ALA A 285 -12.90 3.81 5.60
N GLU A 286 -12.52 2.53 5.59
CA GLU A 286 -13.08 1.52 4.69
C GLU A 286 -14.56 1.27 5.01
N GLU A 287 -14.90 1.03 6.28
CA GLU A 287 -16.28 0.88 6.77
C GLU A 287 -17.15 2.11 6.43
N ASP A 288 -16.65 3.33 6.65
CA ASP A 288 -17.36 4.56 6.29
C ASP A 288 -17.64 4.63 4.78
N SER A 289 -16.67 4.22 3.95
CA SER A 289 -16.83 4.17 2.50
C SER A 289 -17.87 3.11 2.06
N GLU A 290 -17.90 1.96 2.73
CA GLU A 290 -18.89 0.91 2.50
C GLU A 290 -20.28 1.38 2.90
N LEU A 291 -20.42 2.03 4.06
CA LEU A 291 -21.68 2.61 4.52
C LEU A 291 -22.18 3.70 3.56
N GLU A 292 -21.30 4.53 3.00
CA GLU A 292 -21.68 5.47 1.95
C GLU A 292 -22.20 4.75 0.70
N ASN A 293 -21.51 3.69 0.26
CA ASN A 293 -21.91 2.93 -0.91
C ASN A 293 -23.26 2.22 -0.69
N LEU A 294 -23.48 1.63 0.48
CA LEU A 294 -24.76 1.05 0.89
C LEU A 294 -25.86 2.12 0.92
N LYS A 295 -25.61 3.30 1.51
CA LYS A 295 -26.57 4.42 1.47
C LYS A 295 -26.90 4.84 0.04
N LYS A 296 -25.93 4.86 -0.87
CA LYS A 296 -26.16 5.17 -2.30
C LYS A 296 -27.00 4.08 -2.98
N VAL A 297 -26.83 2.80 -2.63
CA VAL A 297 -27.65 1.70 -3.16
C VAL A 297 -29.08 1.75 -2.60
N VAL A 298 -29.24 1.95 -1.30
CA VAL A 298 -30.56 2.11 -0.66
C VAL A 298 -31.32 3.28 -1.28
N LYS A 299 -30.69 4.44 -1.45
CA LYS A 299 -31.30 5.61 -2.13
C LYS A 299 -31.74 5.33 -3.57
N ARG A 300 -31.09 4.39 -4.26
CA ARG A 300 -31.48 3.97 -5.63
C ARG A 300 -32.63 2.96 -5.60
N ASN A 301 -32.72 2.14 -4.56
CA ASN A 301 -33.76 1.14 -4.32
C ASN A 301 -34.75 1.60 -3.24
N ASP A 302 -35.23 2.84 -3.32
CA ASP A 302 -36.27 3.35 -2.42
C ASP A 302 -37.61 2.64 -2.74
N GLN A 303 -38.00 1.65 -1.93
CA GLN A 303 -39.23 0.89 -2.14
C GLN A 303 -40.49 1.77 -2.16
N SER A 304 -40.51 2.85 -1.37
CA SER A 304 -41.61 3.83 -1.37
C SER A 304 -41.87 4.48 -2.74
N LYS A 305 -40.85 4.57 -3.61
CA LYS A 305 -40.99 5.06 -4.99
C LYS A 305 -41.29 3.95 -5.98
N ILE A 306 -40.82 2.73 -5.71
CA ILE A 306 -40.98 1.56 -6.58
C ILE A 306 -42.39 0.97 -6.46
N ASP A 307 -42.95 0.91 -5.25
CA ASP A 307 -44.27 0.36 -4.96
C ASP A 307 -45.42 1.02 -5.74
N PRO A 308 -45.57 2.37 -5.80
CA PRO A 308 -46.63 2.98 -6.58
C PRO A 308 -46.46 2.76 -8.09
N LEU A 309 -45.23 2.70 -8.59
CA LEU A 309 -44.95 2.36 -9.99
C LEU A 309 -45.33 0.91 -10.30
N LYS A 310 -45.06 -0.01 -9.37
CA LYS A 310 -45.45 -1.42 -9.48
C LYS A 310 -46.96 -1.59 -9.45
N GLN A 311 -47.67 -0.89 -8.56
CA GLN A 311 -49.13 -0.87 -8.51
C GLN A 311 -49.73 -0.33 -9.81
N ARG A 312 -49.18 0.78 -10.33
CA ARG A 312 -49.63 1.35 -11.62
C ARG A 312 -49.40 0.39 -12.78
N ALA A 313 -48.26 -0.28 -12.83
CA ALA A 313 -47.97 -1.28 -13.86
C ALA A 313 -48.91 -2.49 -13.80
N LEU A 314 -49.25 -2.95 -12.59
CA LEU A 314 -50.24 -4.02 -12.40
C LEU A 314 -51.63 -3.58 -12.86
N LYS A 315 -52.05 -2.37 -12.50
CA LYS A 315 -53.34 -1.81 -12.93
C LYS A 315 -53.43 -1.71 -14.45
N CYS A 316 -52.41 -1.17 -15.12
CA CYS A 316 -52.37 -1.12 -16.59
C CYS A 316 -52.37 -2.52 -17.24
N ARG A 317 -51.82 -3.54 -16.57
CA ARG A 317 -51.89 -4.93 -17.05
C ARG A 317 -53.29 -5.50 -16.91
N GLN A 318 -53.98 -5.24 -15.80
CA GLN A 318 -55.37 -5.64 -15.58
C GLN A 318 -56.30 -4.97 -16.58
N GLU A 319 -56.18 -3.65 -16.77
CA GLU A 319 -56.97 -2.90 -17.76
C GLU A 319 -56.79 -3.48 -19.17
N ARG A 320 -55.56 -3.83 -19.58
CA ARG A 320 -55.35 -4.51 -20.88
C ARG A 320 -55.99 -5.89 -20.96
N GLN A 321 -56.02 -6.65 -19.86
CA GLN A 321 -56.67 -7.95 -19.83
C GLN A 321 -58.19 -7.81 -19.91
N GLU A 322 -58.77 -6.83 -19.21
CA GLU A 322 -60.18 -6.50 -19.28
C GLU A 322 -60.58 -5.99 -20.68
N GLU A 323 -59.76 -5.14 -21.29
CA GLU A 323 -59.94 -4.69 -22.68
C GLU A 323 -59.84 -5.85 -23.69
N ALA A 324 -58.95 -6.82 -23.46
CA ALA A 324 -58.84 -8.00 -24.32
C ALA A 324 -60.09 -8.88 -24.18
N LEU A 325 -60.54 -9.15 -22.96
CA LEU A 325 -61.75 -9.92 -22.68
C LEU A 325 -63.00 -9.25 -23.27
N THR A 326 -63.13 -7.93 -23.14
CA THR A 326 -64.26 -7.19 -23.72
C THR A 326 -64.24 -7.22 -25.25
N LYS A 327 -63.06 -7.11 -25.89
CA LYS A 327 -62.91 -7.28 -27.34
C LYS A 327 -63.28 -8.68 -27.80
N ASP A 328 -62.85 -9.71 -27.07
CA ASP A 328 -63.18 -11.10 -27.40
C ASP A 328 -64.70 -11.35 -27.31
N VAL A 329 -65.36 -10.81 -26.28
CA VAL A 329 -66.83 -10.88 -26.15
C VAL A 329 -67.54 -10.15 -27.29
N GLN A 330 -67.05 -8.98 -27.70
CA GLN A 330 -67.62 -8.21 -28.82
C GLN A 330 -67.47 -8.95 -30.17
N ILE A 331 -66.34 -9.61 -30.39
CA ILE A 331 -66.07 -10.42 -31.59
C ILE A 331 -67.00 -11.65 -31.61
N GLN A 332 -67.19 -12.32 -30.47
CA GLN A 332 -68.12 -13.44 -30.39
C GLN A 332 -69.57 -13.02 -30.68
N ALA A 333 -70.03 -11.91 -30.08
CA ALA A 333 -71.39 -11.39 -30.29
C ALA A 333 -71.69 -11.01 -31.75
N SER A 334 -70.71 -10.47 -32.47
CA SER A 334 -70.85 -10.11 -33.89
C SER A 334 -70.72 -11.29 -34.85
N SER A 335 -70.15 -12.42 -34.42
CA SER A 335 -70.09 -13.66 -35.21
C SER A 335 -71.36 -14.53 -35.14
N SER A 336 -72.26 -14.24 -34.19
CA SER A 336 -73.49 -14.99 -33.91
C SER A 336 -74.77 -14.37 -34.47
N THR A 337 -74.67 -13.27 -35.22
CA THR A 337 -75.78 -12.62 -35.97
C THR A 337 -75.58 -12.78 -37.46
#